data_AF-A0A914K7G6-F1
#
_entry.id   AF-A0A914K7G6-F1
#
_cell.length_a   1.000
_cell.length_b   1.000
_cell.length_c   1.000
_cell.angle_alpha   90.00
_cell.angle_beta   90.00
_cell.angle_gamma   90.00
#
_symmetry.space_group_name_H-M   'P 1'
#
loop_
_entity.id
_entity.type
_entity.pdbx_description
1 polymer ?
#
loop_
_entity_poly.entity_id
_entity_poly.type
_entity_poly.pdbx_seq_one_letter_code
_entity_poly.pdbx_strand_id
1 'polypeptide(L)'
;MTEISLQGNIFKYTNFLYGYQERYFKIENGNILYYLNRESVKDGCRKYRQLFNFAIEVDENDSRRFDIVFPDERWCLRFKSEDESLIWKNALRAFLPIQVSPVPNRSHSVDMHKLAIMAQNMDAQYDHISNFLEGFLGSRAEPVDLTTIEQTIDRCRQLEHNLKQLRALLRMQQVKESIMSEDEWHDADDGDIRLDQEMINEIQKDLAVEKEQQPSGPVLSPLWKEISDLTAEQVKYAKTGVDVGIWELFCEDGAMKMYKREMESEDGLMVDPLKAVHHVKGISAREYIDCFFKPEYKPEWDDTLVKLNVVDKLDEYTFVLHQLHKKVWPAAQRESLFWTHFENVTDQREHDAIDAFVVCNHNVERDDVPLTDGSCVRVGLTIAMLCQTTVSENSKEKTKEELTREDIQCRIYYVAQVHPGGWVPTAALRQVYKREYPRFLRTFTNYVVKKVGDRPLEF
;
A
#
# COMPACT_ATOMS: atom_id res chain seq x y z
N MET A 1 28.70 33.86 -9.64
CA MET A 1 27.73 33.61 -10.74
C MET A 1 26.64 34.64 -10.62
N THR A 2 26.32 35.36 -11.69
CA THR A 2 25.24 36.34 -11.71
C THR A 2 23.93 35.62 -11.37
N GLU A 3 23.24 36.08 -10.33
CA GLU A 3 22.01 35.47 -9.85
C GLU A 3 20.93 35.64 -10.92
N ILE A 4 20.51 34.53 -11.55
CA ILE A 4 19.51 34.56 -12.61
C ILE A 4 18.16 34.86 -11.95
N SER A 5 17.62 36.05 -12.22
CA SER A 5 16.29 36.46 -11.78
C SER A 5 15.40 36.79 -12.97
N LEU A 6 14.22 36.19 -13.02
CA LEU A 6 13.21 36.43 -14.06
C LEU A 6 11.82 36.39 -13.43
N GLN A 7 10.93 37.30 -13.80
CA GLN A 7 9.57 37.34 -13.28
C GLN A 7 8.57 37.81 -14.33
N GLY A 8 7.34 37.32 -14.24
CA GLY A 8 6.29 37.66 -15.20
C GLY A 8 5.05 36.78 -15.09
N ASN A 9 4.01 37.16 -15.82
CA ASN A 9 2.79 36.37 -15.89
C ASN A 9 2.94 35.22 -16.89
N ILE A 10 2.60 34.01 -16.47
CA ILE A 10 2.59 32.81 -17.31
C ILE A 10 1.24 32.12 -17.12
N PHE A 11 0.68 31.57 -18.21
CA PHE A 11 -0.50 30.73 -18.09
C PHE A 11 -0.09 29.32 -17.63
N LYS A 12 -0.46 28.97 -16.40
CA LYS A 12 -0.24 27.63 -15.85
C LYS A 12 -1.52 26.81 -15.99
N TYR A 13 -1.42 25.61 -16.53
CA TYR A 13 -2.54 24.66 -16.50
C TYR A 13 -2.81 24.25 -15.04
N THR A 14 -4.04 24.46 -14.59
CA THR A 14 -4.44 24.16 -13.21
C THR A 14 -5.19 22.85 -13.14
N ASN A 15 -6.22 22.67 -13.97
CA ASN A 15 -6.99 21.43 -14.10
C ASN A 15 -7.93 21.53 -15.33
N PHE A 16 -8.70 20.49 -15.59
CA PHE A 16 -9.64 20.46 -16.72
C PHE A 16 -10.77 21.49 -16.62
N LEU A 17 -11.21 21.86 -15.41
CA LEU A 17 -12.33 22.78 -15.20
C LEU A 17 -11.94 24.24 -15.48
N TYR A 18 -10.76 24.65 -15.03
CA TYR A 18 -10.28 26.02 -15.18
C TYR A 18 -9.24 26.17 -16.28
N GLY A 19 -8.71 25.07 -16.81
CA GLY A 19 -7.72 25.05 -17.86
C GLY A 19 -6.46 25.82 -17.51
N TYR A 20 -5.99 26.63 -18.46
CA TYR A 20 -4.87 27.54 -18.26
C TYR A 20 -5.33 28.79 -17.52
N GLN A 21 -4.65 29.10 -16.42
CA GLN A 21 -4.92 30.29 -15.61
C GLN A 21 -3.66 31.14 -15.50
N GLU A 22 -3.79 32.46 -15.62
CA GLU A 22 -2.65 33.38 -15.48
C GLU A 22 -2.15 33.33 -14.03
N ARG A 23 -0.85 33.14 -13.86
CA ARG A 23 -0.16 33.13 -12.57
C ARG A 23 1.10 33.97 -12.69
N TYR A 24 1.48 34.63 -11.61
CA TYR A 24 2.72 35.39 -11.57
C TYR A 24 3.86 34.48 -11.13
N PHE A 25 4.84 34.27 -11.99
CA PHE A 25 6.02 33.45 -11.71
C PHE A 25 7.24 34.32 -11.41
N LYS A 26 8.13 33.79 -10.57
CA LYS A 26 9.42 34.39 -10.24
C LYS A 26 10.48 33.31 -10.11
N ILE A 27 11.63 33.51 -10.75
CA ILE A 27 12.87 32.76 -10.51
C ILE A 27 13.76 33.63 -9.62
N GLU A 28 14.16 33.09 -8.49
CA GLU A 28 15.01 33.77 -7.50
C GLU A 28 15.73 32.72 -6.65
N ASN A 29 17.02 32.96 -6.36
CA ASN A 29 17.85 32.12 -5.49
C ASN A 29 17.85 30.62 -5.88
N GLY A 30 17.85 30.32 -7.18
CA GLY A 30 17.81 28.93 -7.69
C GLY A 30 16.46 28.22 -7.52
N ASN A 31 15.39 28.95 -7.22
CA ASN A 31 14.03 28.43 -7.13
C ASN A 31 13.13 29.05 -8.20
N ILE A 32 12.12 28.31 -8.63
CA ILE A 32 10.98 28.84 -9.37
C ILE A 32 9.74 28.84 -8.46
N LEU A 33 9.11 29.99 -8.33
CA LEU A 33 7.94 30.23 -7.49
C LEU A 33 6.79 30.72 -8.35
N TYR A 34 5.55 30.44 -7.94
CA TYR A 34 4.40 31.13 -8.49
C TYR A 34 3.38 31.57 -7.44
N TYR A 35 2.68 32.63 -7.79
CA TYR A 35 1.68 33.32 -6.97
C TYR A 35 0.35 33.35 -7.71
N LEU A 36 -0.73 33.69 -6.98
CA LEU A 36 -2.04 33.83 -7.61
C LEU A 36 -2.01 34.96 -8.66
N ASN A 37 -1.44 36.11 -8.29
CA ASN A 37 -1.17 37.25 -9.15
C ASN A 37 0.03 38.04 -8.59
N ARG A 38 0.40 39.15 -9.23
CA ARG A 38 1.57 39.95 -8.84
C ARG A 38 1.37 40.66 -7.50
N GLU A 39 0.14 41.05 -7.19
CA GLU A 39 -0.23 41.76 -5.98
C GLU A 39 -0.19 40.84 -4.76
N SER A 40 -0.50 39.55 -4.94
CA SER A 40 -0.51 38.53 -3.88
C SER A 40 0.87 38.01 -3.49
N VAL A 41 1.96 38.63 -3.96
CA VAL A 41 3.33 38.23 -3.55
C VAL A 41 3.53 38.43 -2.05
N LYS A 42 2.86 39.45 -1.48
CA LYS A 42 2.89 39.75 -0.03
C LYS A 42 2.14 38.70 0.81
N ASP A 43 1.21 37.97 0.20
CA ASP A 43 0.33 37.01 0.86
C ASP A 43 0.92 35.59 0.92
N GLY A 44 2.13 35.40 0.37
CA GLY A 44 2.83 34.12 0.34
C GLY A 44 2.73 33.39 -1.01
N CYS A 45 3.72 32.55 -1.29
CA CYS A 45 3.77 31.79 -2.53
C CYS A 45 2.73 30.65 -2.54
N ARG A 46 2.13 30.37 -3.69
CA ARG A 46 1.24 29.21 -3.84
C ARG A 46 2.04 27.91 -3.84
N LYS A 47 3.18 27.92 -4.53
CA LYS A 47 4.13 26.81 -4.55
C LYS A 47 5.49 27.31 -5.01
N TYR A 48 6.55 26.62 -4.58
CA TYR A 48 7.91 26.80 -5.08
C TYR A 48 8.56 25.45 -5.37
N ARG A 49 9.58 25.47 -6.22
CA ARG A 49 10.44 24.33 -6.53
C ARG A 49 11.88 24.78 -6.69
N GLN A 50 12.80 23.96 -6.19
CA GLN A 50 14.22 24.15 -6.49
C GLN A 50 14.50 23.74 -7.93
N LEU A 51 15.27 24.55 -8.65
CA LEU A 51 15.69 24.24 -10.02
C LEU A 51 16.88 23.27 -10.01
N PHE A 52 16.63 22.08 -9.46
CA PHE A 52 17.56 20.95 -9.41
C PHE A 52 16.81 19.69 -9.87
N ASN A 53 17.46 18.86 -10.68
CA ASN A 53 16.90 17.61 -11.21
C ASN A 53 15.53 17.78 -11.90
N PHE A 54 15.45 18.67 -12.88
CA PHE A 54 14.25 18.88 -13.69
C PHE A 54 14.56 18.77 -15.19
N ALA A 55 13.53 18.62 -16.02
CA ALA A 55 13.62 18.65 -17.47
C ALA A 55 12.68 19.73 -18.04
N ILE A 56 12.99 20.19 -19.25
CA ILE A 56 12.13 21.08 -20.02
C ILE A 56 11.67 20.32 -21.25
N GLU A 57 10.39 19.97 -21.30
CA GLU A 57 9.77 19.32 -22.46
C GLU A 57 9.05 20.37 -23.29
N VAL A 58 9.51 20.61 -24.51
CA VAL A 58 8.90 21.59 -25.42
C VAL A 58 7.77 20.94 -26.19
N ASP A 59 6.64 21.62 -26.33
CA ASP A 59 5.54 21.14 -27.17
C ASP A 59 5.94 21.28 -28.65
N GLU A 60 5.93 20.18 -29.40
CA GLU A 60 6.34 20.16 -30.82
C GLU A 60 5.37 20.93 -31.73
N ASN A 61 4.13 21.17 -31.27
CA ASN A 61 3.06 21.79 -32.06
C ASN A 61 2.68 23.21 -31.60
N ASP A 62 3.17 23.66 -30.44
CA ASP A 62 2.94 25.02 -29.92
C ASP A 62 4.23 25.62 -29.35
N SER A 63 4.91 26.46 -30.14
CA SER A 63 6.19 27.10 -29.77
C SER A 63 6.11 27.97 -28.51
N ARG A 64 4.88 28.35 -28.11
CA ARG A 64 4.56 29.13 -26.90
C ARG A 64 4.28 28.25 -25.69
N ARG A 65 4.46 26.93 -25.78
CA ARG A 65 4.21 26.00 -24.69
C ARG A 65 5.43 25.14 -24.42
N PHE A 66 5.75 25.00 -23.14
CA PHE A 66 6.64 23.96 -22.66
C PHE A 66 6.25 23.58 -21.24
N ASP A 67 6.65 22.38 -20.85
CA ASP A 67 6.40 21.84 -19.53
C ASP A 67 7.72 21.80 -18.75
N ILE A 68 7.68 22.24 -17.49
CA ILE A 68 8.77 22.00 -16.53
C ILE A 68 8.45 20.69 -15.82
N VAL A 69 9.32 19.70 -15.94
CA VAL A 69 9.11 18.35 -15.44
C VAL A 69 10.10 18.07 -14.32
N PHE A 70 9.63 18.05 -13.09
CA PHE A 70 10.34 17.55 -11.92
C PHE A 70 10.07 16.04 -11.78
N PRO A 71 10.84 15.29 -10.96
CA PRO A 71 10.67 13.83 -10.83
C PRO A 71 9.28 13.42 -10.32
N ASP A 72 8.63 14.30 -9.58
CA ASP A 72 7.35 14.09 -8.88
C ASP A 72 6.24 15.04 -9.35
N GLU A 73 6.52 15.98 -10.27
CA GLU A 73 5.52 16.98 -10.70
C GLU A 73 5.81 17.57 -12.08
N ARG A 74 4.75 17.88 -12.83
CA ARG A 74 4.82 18.61 -14.10
C ARG A 74 4.07 19.94 -14.04
N TRP A 75 4.72 21.02 -14.44
CA TRP A 75 4.11 22.33 -14.62
C TRP A 75 3.95 22.61 -16.12
N CYS A 76 2.71 22.53 -16.60
CA CYS A 76 2.40 22.84 -18.00
C CYS A 76 2.21 24.35 -18.17
N LEU A 77 3.09 24.99 -18.95
CA LEU A 77 3.16 26.44 -19.06
C LEU A 77 2.91 26.90 -20.50
N ARG A 78 2.11 27.94 -20.66
CA ARG A 78 1.89 28.62 -21.93
C ARG A 78 2.16 30.12 -21.78
N PHE A 79 2.81 30.69 -22.79
CA PHE A 79 3.30 32.08 -22.80
C PHE A 79 2.49 32.95 -23.76
N LYS A 80 2.54 34.28 -23.61
CA LYS A 80 1.79 35.19 -24.50
C LYS A 80 2.39 35.21 -25.90
N SER A 81 3.71 35.07 -26.00
CA SER A 81 4.45 35.00 -27.26
C SER A 81 5.52 33.90 -27.24
N GLU A 82 6.01 33.56 -28.43
CA GLU A 82 7.14 32.64 -28.59
C GLU A 82 8.43 33.24 -27.99
N ASP A 83 8.63 34.55 -28.14
CA ASP A 83 9.76 35.27 -27.55
C ASP A 83 9.76 35.16 -26.01
N GLU A 84 8.61 35.34 -25.36
CA GLU A 84 8.49 35.12 -23.92
C GLU A 84 8.81 33.68 -23.55
N SER A 85 8.28 32.71 -24.30
CA SER A 85 8.59 31.29 -24.07
C SER A 85 10.09 31.02 -24.19
N LEU A 86 10.77 31.61 -25.17
CA LEU A 86 12.21 31.46 -25.38
C LEU A 86 13.04 32.09 -24.26
N ILE A 87 12.67 33.27 -23.78
CA ILE A 87 13.32 33.92 -22.64
C ILE A 87 13.25 33.03 -21.39
N TRP A 88 12.06 32.48 -21.09
CA TRP A 88 11.87 31.59 -19.95
C TRP A 88 12.60 30.26 -20.12
N LYS A 89 12.58 29.65 -21.31
CA LYS A 89 13.36 28.44 -21.62
C LYS A 89 14.85 28.64 -21.36
N ASN A 90 15.41 29.74 -21.84
CA ASN A 90 16.83 30.02 -21.68
C ASN A 90 17.22 30.28 -20.22
N ALA A 91 16.39 31.01 -19.48
CA ALA A 91 16.61 31.23 -18.05
C ALA A 91 16.60 29.92 -17.26
N LEU A 92 15.69 28.99 -17.57
CA LEU A 92 15.62 27.68 -16.92
C LEU A 92 16.77 26.75 -17.35
N ARG A 93 17.13 26.71 -18.64
CA ARG A 93 18.23 25.87 -19.13
C ARG A 93 19.58 26.19 -18.50
N ALA A 94 19.78 27.43 -18.04
CA ALA A 94 20.99 27.80 -17.31
C ALA A 94 21.19 27.03 -15.98
N PHE A 95 20.14 26.36 -15.47
CA PHE A 95 20.19 25.50 -14.28
C PHE A 95 20.36 24.00 -14.61
N LEU A 96 20.38 23.60 -15.88
CA LEU A 96 20.58 22.20 -16.29
C LEU A 96 22.06 21.89 -16.54
N PRO A 97 22.54 20.68 -16.17
CA PRO A 97 23.90 20.26 -16.48
C PRO A 97 24.09 20.14 -18.00
N ILE A 98 25.24 20.58 -18.51
CA ILE A 98 25.57 20.55 -19.94
C ILE A 98 25.56 19.10 -20.42
N GLN A 99 24.61 18.72 -21.28
CA GLN A 99 24.56 17.38 -21.87
C GLN A 99 25.49 17.28 -23.09
N VAL A 100 26.41 16.31 -23.05
CA VAL A 100 27.12 15.77 -24.23
C VAL A 100 26.33 14.54 -24.70
N SER A 101 25.86 14.53 -25.95
CA SER A 101 24.86 13.58 -26.47
C SER A 101 25.36 12.12 -26.57
N PRO A 102 24.50 11.10 -26.33
CA PRO A 102 24.85 9.69 -26.57
C PRO A 102 24.09 9.03 -27.74
N VAL A 103 24.76 8.04 -28.36
CA VAL A 103 24.25 7.09 -29.38
C VAL A 103 23.73 5.81 -28.69
N PRO A 104 22.74 5.07 -29.22
CA PRO A 104 22.11 3.96 -28.49
C PRO A 104 22.65 2.56 -28.87
N ASN A 105 23.03 1.74 -27.86
CA ASN A 105 22.58 0.34 -27.72
C ASN A 105 23.13 -0.42 -26.47
N ARG A 106 22.22 -1.20 -25.85
CA ARG A 106 22.34 -2.48 -25.10
C ARG A 106 23.36 -2.68 -23.97
N SER A 107 22.83 -2.87 -22.75
CA SER A 107 22.90 -4.11 -21.93
C SER A 107 22.53 -3.76 -20.48
N HIS A 108 21.66 -4.54 -19.82
CA HIS A 108 21.44 -4.42 -18.38
C HIS A 108 22.63 -5.05 -17.65
N SER A 109 23.73 -4.32 -17.56
CA SER A 109 24.78 -4.62 -16.58
C SER A 109 24.35 -4.09 -15.23
N VAL A 110 24.74 -4.79 -14.17
CA VAL A 110 24.65 -4.28 -12.80
C VAL A 110 25.32 -2.91 -12.76
N ASP A 111 24.62 -1.92 -12.23
CA ASP A 111 25.08 -0.54 -12.18
C ASP A 111 26.22 -0.43 -11.15
N MET A 112 27.45 -0.56 -11.62
CA MET A 112 28.66 -0.47 -10.81
C MET A 112 28.78 0.87 -10.08
N HIS A 113 28.13 1.93 -10.59
CA HIS A 113 28.09 3.23 -9.93
C HIS A 113 27.19 3.19 -8.69
N LYS A 114 26.03 2.52 -8.77
CA LYS A 114 25.16 2.29 -7.59
C LYS A 114 25.84 1.42 -6.54
N LEU A 115 26.56 0.38 -6.95
CA LEU A 115 27.33 -0.47 -6.02
C LEU A 115 28.47 0.30 -5.34
N ALA A 116 29.18 1.16 -6.07
CA ALA A 116 30.22 2.01 -5.50
C ALA A 116 29.67 3.01 -4.47
N ILE A 117 28.49 3.60 -4.74
CA ILE A 117 27.79 4.47 -3.79
C ILE A 117 27.33 3.70 -2.56
N MET A 118 26.81 2.48 -2.72
CA MET A 118 26.41 1.61 -1.61
C MET A 118 27.61 1.22 -0.73
N ALA A 119 28.76 0.87 -1.34
CA ALA A 119 29.99 0.56 -0.61
C ALA A 119 30.50 1.77 0.20
N GLN A 120 30.57 2.95 -0.42
CA GLN A 120 30.97 4.19 0.27
C GLN A 120 30.03 4.53 1.43
N ASN A 121 28.72 4.30 1.27
CA ASN A 121 27.75 4.53 2.34
C ASN A 121 27.90 3.52 3.49
N MET A 122 28.23 2.26 3.21
CA MET A 122 28.46 1.25 4.25
C MET A 122 29.75 1.52 5.03
N ASP A 123 30.84 1.90 4.36
CA ASP A 123 32.10 2.27 5.01
C ASP A 123 31.90 3.47 5.95
N ALA A 124 31.20 4.52 5.49
CA ALA A 124 30.89 5.68 6.31
C ALA A 124 30.00 5.34 7.53
N GLN A 125 29.06 4.40 7.39
CA GLN A 125 28.22 3.94 8.49
C GLN A 125 28.99 3.08 9.50
N TYR A 126 29.87 2.20 9.02
CA TYR A 126 30.74 1.38 9.86
C TYR A 126 31.71 2.25 10.68
N ASP A 127 32.39 3.21 10.03
CA ASP A 127 33.28 4.15 10.70
C ASP A 127 32.55 4.92 11.79
N HIS A 128 31.30 5.34 11.53
CA HIS A 128 30.52 6.08 12.50
C HIS A 128 30.11 5.23 13.71
N ILE A 129 29.71 3.98 13.50
CA ILE A 129 29.40 3.03 14.59
C ILE A 129 30.68 2.70 15.39
N SER A 130 31.80 2.45 14.71
CA SER A 130 33.07 2.15 15.36
C SER A 130 33.55 3.32 16.23
N ASN A 131 33.52 4.54 15.70
CA ASN A 131 33.89 5.75 16.44
C ASN A 131 32.97 6.00 17.65
N PHE A 132 31.66 5.73 17.52
CA PHE A 132 30.74 5.81 18.65
C PHE A 132 31.07 4.78 19.73
N LEU A 133 31.31 3.52 19.36
CA LEU A 133 31.63 2.45 20.32
C LEU A 133 32.98 2.69 21.01
N GLU A 134 33.99 3.16 20.28
CA GLU A 134 35.29 3.54 20.85
C GLU A 134 35.16 4.73 21.82
N GLY A 135 34.36 5.74 21.45
CA GLY A 135 34.04 6.87 22.33
C GLY A 135 33.27 6.45 23.58
N PHE A 136 32.28 5.58 23.43
CA PHE A 136 31.44 5.04 24.50
C PHE A 136 32.25 4.19 25.49
N LEU A 137 33.15 3.34 24.99
CA LEU A 137 34.03 2.52 25.83
C LEU A 137 35.12 3.35 26.52
N GLY A 138 35.52 4.48 25.92
CA GLY A 138 36.51 5.42 26.48
C GLY A 138 35.93 6.39 27.52
N SER A 139 34.65 6.73 27.45
CA SER A 139 34.00 7.68 28.36
C SER A 139 33.55 6.98 29.65
N ARG A 140 34.37 6.98 30.69
CA ARG A 140 34.01 6.38 31.99
C ARG A 140 33.18 7.29 32.93
N ALA A 141 32.68 8.45 32.49
CA ALA A 141 32.12 9.44 33.42
C ALA A 141 31.00 10.38 32.94
N GLU A 142 30.42 10.23 31.74
CA GLU A 142 29.27 11.07 31.33
C GLU A 142 28.02 10.23 31.02
N PRO A 143 26.80 10.72 31.36
CA PRO A 143 25.56 10.06 31.01
C PRO A 143 25.38 10.07 29.49
N VAL A 144 25.23 8.88 28.91
CA VAL A 144 25.09 8.71 27.46
C VAL A 144 23.68 9.11 27.04
N ASP A 145 23.60 10.00 26.05
CA ASP A 145 22.34 10.46 25.48
C ASP A 145 21.57 9.31 24.78
N LEU A 146 20.37 9.04 25.25
CA LEU A 146 19.45 8.01 24.72
C LEU A 146 19.15 8.23 23.24
N THR A 147 19.08 9.49 22.78
CA THR A 147 18.82 9.81 21.37
C THR A 147 19.98 9.38 20.48
N THR A 148 21.21 9.49 20.97
CA THR A 148 22.43 9.03 20.27
C THR A 148 22.51 7.50 20.21
N ILE A 149 22.03 6.80 21.24
CA ILE A 149 21.92 5.32 21.26
C ILE A 149 20.88 4.86 20.24
N GLU A 150 19.69 5.46 20.21
CA GLU A 150 18.62 5.14 19.26
C GLU A 150 19.07 5.35 17.80
N GLN A 151 19.71 6.49 17.50
CA GLN A 151 20.28 6.76 16.18
C GLN A 151 21.35 5.73 15.78
N THR A 152 22.12 5.20 16.73
CA THR A 152 23.12 4.17 16.47
C THR A 152 22.47 2.81 16.20
N ILE A 153 21.39 2.46 16.93
CA ILE A 153 20.61 1.25 16.70
C ILE A 153 19.96 1.26 15.31
N ASP A 154 19.41 2.40 14.89
CA ASP A 154 18.80 2.52 13.55
C ASP A 154 19.84 2.42 12.43
N ARG A 155 21.05 2.94 12.65
CA ARG A 155 22.17 2.74 11.73
C ARG A 155 22.60 1.27 11.65
N CYS A 156 22.63 0.53 12.77
CA CYS A 156 22.88 -0.91 12.77
C CYS A 156 21.81 -1.69 11.99
N ARG A 157 20.52 -1.33 12.15
CA ARG A 157 19.42 -1.94 11.38
C ARG A 157 19.52 -1.66 9.88
N GLN A 158 19.90 -0.44 9.50
CA GLN A 158 20.12 -0.07 8.10
C GLN A 158 21.30 -0.86 7.50
N LEU A 159 22.37 -1.06 8.27
CA LEU A 159 23.53 -1.85 7.84
C LEU A 159 23.17 -3.33 7.65
N GLU A 160 22.36 -3.89 8.56
CA GLU A 160 21.83 -5.24 8.45
C GLU A 160 20.92 -5.40 7.21
N HIS A 161 20.09 -4.40 6.91
CA HIS A 161 19.26 -4.38 5.70
C HIS A 161 20.10 -4.34 4.42
N ASN A 162 21.13 -3.48 4.37
CA ASN A 162 22.04 -3.38 3.23
C ASN A 162 22.83 -4.69 3.01
N LEU A 163 23.25 -5.36 4.10
CA LEU A 163 23.88 -6.69 4.05
C LEU A 163 22.93 -7.77 3.53
N LYS A 164 21.64 -7.73 3.91
CA LYS A 164 20.61 -8.65 3.38
C LYS A 164 20.42 -8.46 1.87
N GLN A 165 20.38 -7.21 1.40
CA GLN A 165 20.30 -6.91 -0.04
C GLN A 165 21.53 -7.38 -0.81
N LEU A 166 22.74 -7.16 -0.27
CA LEU A 166 23.98 -7.65 -0.89
C LEU A 166 24.06 -9.17 -0.93
N ARG A 167 23.62 -9.86 0.12
CA ARG A 167 23.53 -11.33 0.14
C ARG A 167 22.55 -11.85 -0.92
N ALA A 168 21.42 -11.17 -1.11
CA ALA A 168 20.46 -11.52 -2.17
C ALA A 168 21.06 -11.32 -3.57
N LEU A 169 21.76 -10.21 -3.80
CA LEU A 169 22.44 -9.93 -5.08
C LEU A 169 23.59 -10.92 -5.35
N LEU A 170 24.37 -11.27 -4.33
CA LEU A 170 25.45 -12.27 -4.45
C LEU A 170 24.89 -13.65 -4.78
N ARG A 171 23.76 -14.04 -4.15
CA ARG A 171 23.05 -15.29 -4.48
C ARG A 171 22.51 -15.27 -5.90
N MET A 172 21.95 -14.16 -6.37
CA MET A 172 21.50 -14.03 -7.76
C MET A 172 22.66 -14.14 -8.75
N GLN A 173 23.85 -13.63 -8.39
CA GLN A 173 25.06 -13.77 -9.20
C GLN A 173 25.57 -15.21 -9.21
N GLN A 174 25.60 -15.90 -8.07
CA GLN A 174 25.99 -17.32 -7.97
C GLN A 174 25.04 -18.23 -8.76
N VAL A 175 23.73 -17.97 -8.71
CA VAL A 175 22.74 -18.66 -9.54
C VAL A 175 22.97 -18.39 -11.02
N LYS A 176 23.32 -17.15 -11.39
CA LYS A 176 23.64 -16.79 -12.77
C LYS A 176 24.93 -17.47 -13.27
N GLU A 177 25.98 -17.57 -12.44
CA GLU A 177 27.23 -18.27 -12.76
C GLU A 177 27.01 -19.79 -12.87
N SER A 178 26.14 -20.37 -12.04
CA SER A 178 25.72 -21.78 -12.13
C SER A 178 24.90 -22.09 -13.39
N ILE A 179 24.18 -21.10 -13.94
CA ILE A 179 23.42 -21.23 -15.20
C ILE A 179 24.32 -20.98 -16.42
N MET A 180 25.50 -20.38 -16.24
CA MET A 180 26.41 -19.95 -17.33
C MET A 180 27.69 -20.81 -17.45
N SER A 181 27.66 -22.07 -17.04
CA SER A 181 28.65 -23.08 -17.46
C SER A 181 28.21 -23.66 -18.81
N GLU A 182 28.64 -23.03 -19.89
CA GLU A 182 28.15 -23.24 -21.27
C GLU A 182 28.92 -24.32 -22.07
N ASP A 183 29.65 -25.24 -21.44
CA ASP A 183 30.51 -26.22 -22.16
C ASP A 183 30.11 -27.72 -22.06
N GLU A 184 28.95 -28.06 -21.48
CA GLU A 184 28.48 -29.47 -21.43
C GLU A 184 27.05 -29.66 -21.97
N TRP A 185 26.75 -29.14 -23.17
CA TRP A 185 25.49 -29.44 -23.88
C TRP A 185 25.68 -30.03 -25.29
N HIS A 186 26.81 -30.70 -25.51
CA HIS A 186 26.96 -31.59 -26.67
C HIS A 186 27.23 -33.01 -26.16
N ASP A 187 26.19 -33.85 -26.30
CA ASP A 187 26.18 -35.31 -26.11
C ASP A 187 25.78 -35.85 -24.72
N ALA A 188 24.50 -35.74 -24.36
CA ALA A 188 23.82 -36.75 -23.54
C ALA A 188 22.31 -36.74 -23.80
N ASP A 189 21.76 -37.93 -24.07
CA ASP A 189 20.34 -38.22 -24.35
C ASP A 189 19.39 -37.74 -23.22
N ASP A 190 18.12 -37.59 -23.61
CA ASP A 190 16.89 -37.13 -22.92
C ASP A 190 16.57 -37.78 -21.53
N GLY A 191 17.54 -37.92 -20.63
CA GLY A 191 17.46 -38.81 -19.46
C GLY A 191 17.94 -38.29 -18.10
N ASP A 192 18.52 -37.09 -17.96
CA ASP A 192 19.04 -36.67 -16.64
C ASP A 192 18.96 -35.15 -16.41
N ILE A 193 17.79 -34.69 -15.95
CA ILE A 193 17.71 -33.50 -15.07
C ILE A 193 17.11 -33.99 -13.75
N ARG A 194 17.90 -34.76 -13.00
CA ARG A 194 17.71 -34.87 -11.57
C ARG A 194 18.38 -33.66 -10.93
N LEU A 195 17.57 -32.68 -10.55
CA LEU A 195 17.94 -31.81 -9.44
C LEU A 195 18.15 -32.75 -8.24
N ASP A 196 19.38 -32.86 -7.75
CA ASP A 196 19.74 -33.79 -6.68
C ASP A 196 18.82 -33.58 -5.48
N GLN A 197 18.01 -34.60 -5.20
CA GLN A 197 17.05 -34.63 -4.10
C GLN A 197 17.75 -34.43 -2.74
N GLU A 198 19.06 -34.71 -2.65
CA GLU A 198 19.90 -34.44 -1.49
C GLU A 198 20.09 -32.93 -1.23
N MET A 199 20.29 -32.11 -2.28
CA MET A 199 20.42 -30.66 -2.14
C MET A 199 19.10 -30.00 -1.72
N ILE A 200 17.97 -30.52 -2.20
CA ILE A 200 16.63 -30.09 -1.76
C ILE A 200 16.41 -30.44 -0.29
N ASN A 201 16.84 -31.64 0.13
CA ASN A 201 16.70 -32.09 1.52
C ASN A 201 17.61 -31.32 2.47
N GLU A 202 18.82 -30.93 2.06
CA GLU A 202 19.70 -30.06 2.86
C GLU A 202 19.13 -28.66 3.02
N ILE A 203 18.59 -28.06 1.94
CA ILE A 203 17.88 -26.77 2.00
C ILE A 203 16.67 -26.84 2.94
N GLN A 204 15.91 -27.93 2.94
CA GLN A 204 14.78 -28.14 3.86
C GLN A 204 15.23 -28.35 5.31
N LYS A 205 16.41 -28.93 5.53
CA LYS A 205 16.97 -29.17 6.86
C LYS A 205 17.49 -27.89 7.50
N ASP A 206 18.13 -27.02 6.71
CA ASP A 206 18.59 -25.70 7.16
C ASP A 206 17.41 -24.76 7.50
N LEU A 207 16.31 -24.85 6.73
CA LEU A 207 15.04 -24.14 7.03
C LEU A 207 14.32 -24.65 8.29
N ALA A 208 14.57 -25.90 8.70
CA ALA A 208 13.98 -26.48 9.90
C ALA A 208 14.74 -26.07 11.17
N VAL A 209 16.07 -25.87 11.08
CA VAL A 209 16.91 -25.46 12.22
C VAL A 209 16.65 -24.00 12.64
N GLU A 210 16.19 -23.13 11.72
CA GLU A 210 15.80 -21.75 12.06
C GLU A 210 14.46 -21.63 12.83
N LYS A 211 13.62 -22.68 12.88
CA LYS A 211 12.34 -22.65 13.61
C LYS A 211 12.48 -22.82 15.13
N GLU A 212 13.61 -23.31 15.64
CA GLU A 212 13.77 -23.64 17.07
C GLU A 212 14.52 -22.60 17.90
N GLN A 213 14.92 -21.45 17.32
CA GLN A 213 15.64 -20.39 18.05
C GLN A 213 15.02 -18.99 17.89
N GLN A 214 13.70 -18.86 18.10
CA GLN A 214 13.09 -17.56 18.42
C GLN A 214 12.72 -17.47 19.90
N PRO A 215 13.05 -16.37 20.59
CA PRO A 215 12.75 -16.19 22.00
C PRO A 215 11.24 -16.14 22.23
N SER A 216 10.77 -16.92 23.21
CA SER A 216 9.38 -16.99 23.65
C SER A 216 8.96 -15.71 24.38
N GLY A 217 8.28 -14.82 23.68
CA GLY A 217 7.52 -13.71 24.26
C GLY A 217 7.02 -12.73 23.18
N PRO A 218 5.76 -12.28 23.22
CA PRO A 218 5.27 -11.33 22.23
C PRO A 218 5.94 -9.97 22.48
N VAL A 219 6.82 -9.58 21.57
CA VAL A 219 7.16 -8.17 21.40
C VAL A 219 5.88 -7.51 20.87
N LEU A 220 5.12 -6.87 21.75
CA LEU A 220 3.91 -6.15 21.36
C LEU A 220 4.28 -5.10 20.31
N SER A 221 3.79 -5.29 19.08
CA SER A 221 3.93 -4.28 18.02
C SER A 221 3.42 -2.93 18.55
N PRO A 222 4.08 -1.80 18.22
CA PRO A 222 3.56 -0.47 18.53
C PRO A 222 2.10 -0.26 18.10
N LEU A 223 1.63 -1.01 17.09
CA LEU A 223 0.27 -0.97 16.57
C LEU A 223 -0.76 -1.73 17.43
N TRP A 224 -0.34 -2.59 18.37
CA TRP A 224 -1.27 -3.51 19.05
C TRP A 224 -2.40 -2.80 19.79
N LYS A 225 -2.09 -1.68 20.46
CA LYS A 225 -3.11 -0.90 21.17
C LYS A 225 -4.20 -0.43 20.21
N GLU A 226 -3.81 0.14 19.07
CA GLU A 226 -4.73 0.60 18.03
C GLU A 226 -5.55 -0.56 17.45
N ILE A 227 -4.89 -1.67 17.10
CA ILE A 227 -5.54 -2.88 16.58
C ILE A 227 -6.62 -3.39 17.53
N SER A 228 -6.26 -3.53 18.82
CA SER A 228 -7.18 -4.01 19.86
C SER A 228 -8.36 -3.05 20.05
N ASP A 229 -8.09 -1.74 20.18
CA ASP A 229 -9.13 -0.74 20.44
C ASP A 229 -10.11 -0.63 19.26
N LEU A 230 -9.58 -0.54 18.02
CA LEU A 230 -10.40 -0.45 16.81
C LEU A 230 -11.16 -1.75 16.51
N THR A 231 -10.56 -2.92 16.72
CA THR A 231 -11.26 -4.19 16.54
C THR A 231 -12.43 -4.32 17.50
N ALA A 232 -12.24 -3.97 18.78
CA ALA A 232 -13.32 -3.95 19.77
C ALA A 232 -14.44 -2.95 19.40
N GLU A 233 -14.08 -1.77 18.89
CA GLU A 233 -15.06 -0.79 18.39
C GLU A 233 -15.85 -1.34 17.19
N GLN A 234 -15.17 -1.90 16.20
CA GLN A 234 -15.80 -2.42 15.00
C GLN A 234 -16.71 -3.62 15.28
N VAL A 235 -16.38 -4.49 16.24
CA VAL A 235 -17.27 -5.57 16.69
C VAL A 235 -18.57 -5.03 17.27
N LYS A 236 -18.50 -3.97 18.09
CA LYS A 236 -19.70 -3.30 18.64
C LYS A 236 -20.51 -2.64 17.52
N TYR A 237 -19.84 -1.95 16.61
CA TYR A 237 -20.49 -1.26 15.49
C TYR A 237 -21.18 -2.25 14.53
N ALA A 238 -20.54 -3.38 14.22
CA ALA A 238 -21.08 -4.44 13.37
C ALA A 238 -22.38 -5.03 13.94
N LYS A 239 -22.50 -5.16 15.27
CA LYS A 239 -23.71 -5.68 15.95
C LYS A 239 -24.81 -4.64 16.16
N THR A 240 -24.49 -3.35 16.11
CA THR A 240 -25.47 -2.28 16.34
C THR A 240 -26.59 -2.35 15.30
N GLY A 241 -27.84 -2.08 15.68
CA GLY A 241 -28.96 -2.09 14.74
C GLY A 241 -28.81 -1.09 13.59
N VAL A 242 -29.73 -1.18 12.64
CA VAL A 242 -29.88 -0.23 11.54
C VAL A 242 -31.06 0.68 11.87
N ASP A 243 -30.78 1.87 12.39
CA ASP A 243 -31.81 2.81 12.82
C ASP A 243 -32.60 3.39 11.64
N VAL A 244 -33.93 3.41 11.77
CA VAL A 244 -34.86 3.95 10.77
C VAL A 244 -34.60 5.45 10.59
N GLY A 245 -34.41 5.87 9.34
CA GLY A 245 -34.17 7.27 8.98
C GLY A 245 -32.70 7.71 9.07
N ILE A 246 -31.82 6.91 9.66
CA ILE A 246 -30.36 7.15 9.63
C ILE A 246 -29.73 6.35 8.48
N TRP A 247 -30.17 5.12 8.30
CA TRP A 247 -29.65 4.20 7.30
C TRP A 247 -30.64 4.01 6.14
N GLU A 248 -30.13 4.08 4.92
CA GLU A 248 -30.85 3.82 3.67
C GLU A 248 -30.54 2.40 3.17
N LEU A 249 -31.54 1.54 3.10
CA LEU A 249 -31.45 0.26 2.38
C LEU A 249 -31.32 0.56 0.88
N PHE A 250 -30.21 0.14 0.26
CA PHE A 250 -29.97 0.38 -1.16
C PHE A 250 -29.84 -0.91 -1.99
N CYS A 251 -29.69 -2.07 -1.34
CA CYS A 251 -29.66 -3.37 -2.00
C CYS A 251 -30.27 -4.43 -1.08
N GLU A 252 -31.17 -5.24 -1.63
CA GLU A 252 -31.71 -6.45 -1.01
C GLU A 252 -31.67 -7.56 -2.05
N ASP A 253 -31.01 -8.67 -1.71
CA ASP A 253 -30.87 -9.83 -2.60
C ASP A 253 -30.89 -11.11 -1.76
N GLY A 254 -32.04 -11.79 -1.79
CA GLY A 254 -32.29 -12.95 -0.95
C GLY A 254 -32.07 -12.63 0.53
N ALA A 255 -31.12 -13.33 1.16
CA ALA A 255 -30.78 -13.13 2.57
C ALA A 255 -29.76 -12.00 2.81
N MET A 256 -29.32 -11.29 1.76
CA MET A 256 -28.38 -10.17 1.85
C MET A 256 -29.13 -8.83 1.86
N LYS A 257 -28.83 -7.97 2.82
CA LYS A 257 -29.31 -6.60 2.90
C LYS A 257 -28.15 -5.65 3.07
N MET A 258 -28.12 -4.57 2.30
CA MET A 258 -27.08 -3.54 2.38
C MET A 258 -27.67 -2.15 2.60
N TYR A 259 -27.07 -1.46 3.55
CA TYR A 259 -27.45 -0.16 4.04
C TYR A 259 -26.29 0.80 3.89
N LYS A 260 -26.60 2.07 3.63
CA LYS A 260 -25.64 3.16 3.66
C LYS A 260 -26.20 4.33 4.45
N ARG A 261 -25.35 5.15 5.03
CA ARG A 261 -25.74 6.49 5.50
C ARG A 261 -24.86 7.53 4.84
N GLU A 262 -25.40 8.69 4.54
CA GLU A 262 -24.60 9.76 3.94
C GLU A 262 -23.76 10.44 5.02
N MET A 263 -22.47 10.63 4.74
CA MET A 263 -21.53 11.30 5.64
C MET A 263 -20.50 12.04 4.81
N GLU A 264 -20.15 13.24 5.26
CA GLU A 264 -19.08 14.05 4.70
C GLU A 264 -17.89 14.05 5.67
N SER A 265 -16.69 13.85 5.15
CA SER A 265 -15.45 13.94 5.92
C SER A 265 -15.04 15.40 6.11
N GLU A 266 -14.06 15.64 6.99
CA GLU A 266 -13.59 16.99 7.32
C GLU A 266 -13.03 17.76 6.10
N ASP A 267 -12.54 17.05 5.09
CA ASP A 267 -12.03 17.59 3.83
C ASP A 267 -13.12 17.79 2.75
N GLY A 268 -14.40 17.59 3.11
CA GLY A 268 -15.55 17.83 2.23
C GLY A 268 -15.83 16.71 1.22
N LEU A 269 -15.26 15.51 1.43
CA LEU A 269 -15.50 14.35 0.58
C LEU A 269 -16.62 13.47 1.17
N MET A 270 -17.40 12.81 0.30
CA MET A 270 -18.41 11.87 0.77
C MET A 270 -17.77 10.53 1.15
N VAL A 271 -17.97 10.14 2.41
CA VAL A 271 -17.46 8.91 3.03
C VAL A 271 -18.59 8.05 3.58
N ASP A 272 -19.62 7.86 2.76
CA ASP A 272 -20.85 7.13 3.12
C ASP A 272 -20.55 5.77 3.80
N PRO A 273 -20.74 5.62 5.12
CA PRO A 273 -20.52 4.36 5.80
C PRO A 273 -21.52 3.32 5.31
N LEU A 274 -21.03 2.10 5.09
CA LEU A 274 -21.79 0.98 4.58
C LEU A 274 -21.91 -0.11 5.65
N LYS A 275 -23.09 -0.73 5.69
CA LYS A 275 -23.35 -1.91 6.49
C LYS A 275 -24.12 -2.95 5.69
N ALA A 276 -23.67 -4.19 5.70
CA ALA A 276 -24.37 -5.31 5.11
C ALA A 276 -24.61 -6.40 6.15
N VAL A 277 -25.79 -7.01 6.09
CA VAL A 277 -26.16 -8.20 6.85
C VAL A 277 -26.47 -9.30 5.85
N HIS A 278 -25.86 -10.47 6.02
CA HIS A 278 -26.04 -11.60 5.13
C HIS A 278 -26.08 -12.92 5.91
N HIS A 279 -26.79 -13.92 5.37
CA HIS A 279 -26.86 -15.27 5.93
C HIS A 279 -26.56 -16.28 4.84
N VAL A 280 -25.65 -17.21 5.11
CA VAL A 280 -25.18 -18.22 4.15
C VAL A 280 -25.31 -19.60 4.80
N LYS A 281 -26.13 -20.48 4.22
CA LYS A 281 -26.33 -21.84 4.73
C LYS A 281 -25.12 -22.74 4.42
N GLY A 282 -24.87 -23.71 5.29
CA GLY A 282 -23.87 -24.77 5.05
C GLY A 282 -22.42 -24.37 5.14
N ILE A 283 -22.15 -23.18 5.67
CA ILE A 283 -20.82 -22.64 5.89
C ILE A 283 -20.75 -22.18 7.34
N SER A 284 -19.64 -22.47 8.02
CA SER A 284 -19.38 -21.94 9.36
C SER A 284 -18.77 -20.54 9.28
N ALA A 285 -18.81 -19.80 10.39
CA ALA A 285 -18.13 -18.52 10.51
C ALA A 285 -16.62 -18.65 10.33
N ARG A 286 -16.00 -19.72 10.85
CA ARG A 286 -14.56 -19.98 10.74
C ARG A 286 -14.14 -20.15 9.28
N GLU A 287 -14.86 -20.96 8.51
CA GLU A 287 -14.59 -21.20 7.09
C GLU A 287 -14.70 -19.91 6.26
N TYR A 288 -15.76 -19.15 6.52
CA TYR A 288 -16.05 -17.93 5.78
C TYR A 288 -15.01 -16.84 6.03
N ILE A 289 -14.68 -16.63 7.30
CA ILE A 289 -13.78 -15.55 7.68
C ILE A 289 -12.31 -15.86 7.35
N ASP A 290 -11.91 -17.13 7.36
CA ASP A 290 -10.58 -17.55 6.92
C ASP A 290 -10.32 -17.18 5.47
N CYS A 291 -11.33 -17.36 4.62
CA CYS A 291 -11.27 -16.99 3.22
C CYS A 291 -11.10 -15.47 3.01
N PHE A 292 -11.59 -14.68 3.95
CA PHE A 292 -11.51 -13.21 3.92
C PHE A 292 -10.18 -12.70 4.47
N PHE A 293 -9.66 -13.33 5.52
CA PHE A 293 -8.46 -12.95 6.23
C PHE A 293 -7.17 -13.27 5.46
N LYS A 294 -7.06 -14.51 4.96
CA LYS A 294 -5.81 -15.06 4.45
C LYS A 294 -5.34 -14.36 3.16
N PRO A 295 -4.17 -13.70 3.14
CA PRO A 295 -3.69 -12.97 1.97
C PRO A 295 -3.58 -13.83 0.71
N GLU A 296 -3.19 -15.10 0.85
CA GLU A 296 -3.06 -16.07 -0.24
C GLU A 296 -4.35 -16.32 -1.01
N TYR A 297 -5.50 -16.12 -0.37
CA TYR A 297 -6.82 -16.34 -0.97
C TYR A 297 -7.35 -15.10 -1.67
N LYS A 298 -6.82 -13.91 -1.36
CA LYS A 298 -7.32 -12.63 -1.89
C LYS A 298 -7.36 -12.58 -3.42
N PRO A 299 -6.30 -13.01 -4.16
CA PRO A 299 -6.30 -12.95 -5.62
C PRO A 299 -7.32 -13.88 -6.29
N GLU A 300 -7.81 -14.90 -5.58
CA GLU A 300 -8.76 -15.88 -6.13
C GLU A 300 -10.18 -15.31 -6.27
N TRP A 301 -10.53 -14.28 -5.47
CA TRP A 301 -11.90 -13.75 -5.41
C TRP A 301 -12.02 -12.25 -5.59
N ASP A 302 -10.95 -11.47 -5.39
CA ASP A 302 -11.01 -10.01 -5.49
C ASP A 302 -10.81 -9.53 -6.93
N ASP A 303 -11.93 -9.38 -7.63
CA ASP A 303 -11.98 -8.80 -8.98
C ASP A 303 -11.46 -7.35 -9.04
N THR A 304 -11.29 -6.63 -7.94
CA THR A 304 -10.79 -5.25 -7.92
C THR A 304 -9.28 -5.15 -7.71
N LEU A 305 -8.64 -6.25 -7.31
CA LEU A 305 -7.21 -6.31 -7.04
C LEU A 305 -6.39 -6.34 -8.35
N VAL A 306 -5.34 -5.52 -8.40
CA VAL A 306 -4.30 -5.56 -9.45
C VAL A 306 -3.03 -6.21 -8.91
N LYS A 307 -2.61 -5.83 -7.70
CA LYS A 307 -1.42 -6.35 -7.04
C LYS A 307 -1.62 -6.35 -5.53
N LEU A 308 -1.22 -7.44 -4.87
CA LEU A 308 -1.17 -7.56 -3.42
C LEU A 308 0.28 -7.78 -2.99
N ASN A 309 0.75 -7.01 -2.02
CA ASN A 309 2.01 -7.23 -1.34
C ASN A 309 1.72 -7.41 0.16
N VAL A 310 2.22 -8.51 0.74
CA VAL A 310 2.32 -8.65 2.20
C VAL A 310 3.56 -7.85 2.62
N VAL A 311 3.34 -6.68 3.22
CA VAL A 311 4.41 -5.78 3.66
C VAL A 311 5.09 -6.36 4.89
N ASP A 312 4.30 -6.72 5.90
CA ASP A 312 4.77 -7.33 7.14
C ASP A 312 3.81 -8.41 7.62
N LYS A 313 4.39 -9.43 8.27
CA LYS A 313 3.66 -10.39 9.10
C LYS A 313 4.02 -10.08 10.55
N LEU A 314 3.10 -9.42 11.27
CA LEU A 314 3.34 -9.05 12.67
C LEU A 314 3.22 -10.27 13.57
N ASP A 315 2.23 -11.13 13.30
CA ASP A 315 2.04 -12.44 13.92
C ASP A 315 1.20 -13.35 12.98
N GLU A 316 0.73 -14.50 13.47
CA GLU A 316 -0.10 -15.44 12.69
C GLU A 316 -1.52 -14.91 12.38
N TYR A 317 -1.96 -13.87 13.07
CA TYR A 317 -3.30 -13.31 12.99
C TYR A 317 -3.32 -11.85 12.51
N THR A 318 -2.15 -11.29 12.18
CA THR A 318 -2.02 -9.88 11.84
C THR A 318 -0.98 -9.66 10.73
N PHE A 319 -1.44 -9.08 9.63
CA PHE A 319 -0.59 -8.72 8.48
C PHE A 319 -0.72 -7.24 8.17
N VAL A 320 0.35 -6.64 7.65
CA VAL A 320 0.27 -5.35 6.95
C VAL A 320 0.23 -5.64 5.45
N LEU A 321 -0.82 -5.20 4.79
CA LEU A 321 -1.08 -5.45 3.37
C LEU A 321 -1.08 -4.15 2.58
N HIS A 322 -0.43 -4.20 1.43
CA HIS A 322 -0.51 -3.17 0.40
C HIS A 322 -1.24 -3.72 -0.82
N GLN A 323 -2.28 -3.01 -1.28
CA GLN A 323 -3.10 -3.42 -2.42
C GLN A 323 -3.18 -2.31 -3.46
N LEU A 324 -2.88 -2.63 -4.71
CA LEU A 324 -3.17 -1.79 -5.85
C LEU A 324 -4.52 -2.19 -6.44
N HIS A 325 -5.42 -1.22 -6.59
CA HIS A 325 -6.79 -1.44 -7.08
C HIS A 325 -6.92 -1.14 -8.57
N LYS A 326 -7.90 -1.76 -9.24
CA LYS A 326 -8.26 -1.43 -10.62
C LYS A 326 -8.70 0.03 -10.72
N LYS A 327 -8.24 0.71 -11.77
CA LYS A 327 -8.54 2.13 -11.98
C LYS A 327 -10.00 2.34 -12.33
N VAL A 328 -10.68 3.21 -11.58
CA VAL A 328 -12.04 3.67 -11.87
C VAL A 328 -11.98 5.03 -12.56
N TRP A 329 -12.14 5.04 -13.88
CA TRP A 329 -12.14 6.27 -14.68
C TRP A 329 -13.35 7.15 -14.33
N PRO A 330 -13.22 8.50 -14.25
CA PRO A 330 -12.06 9.33 -14.63
C PRO A 330 -11.01 9.56 -13.54
N ALA A 331 -11.17 8.94 -12.38
CA ALA A 331 -10.38 9.28 -11.22
C ALA A 331 -9.03 8.51 -11.19
N ALA A 332 -8.10 8.95 -10.35
CA ALA A 332 -6.76 8.36 -10.23
C ALA A 332 -6.78 6.86 -9.91
N GLN A 333 -5.67 6.15 -10.10
CA GLN A 333 -5.60 4.78 -9.60
C GLN A 333 -5.51 4.80 -8.07
N ARG A 334 -6.14 3.83 -7.41
CA ARG A 334 -6.17 3.76 -5.94
C ARG A 334 -5.30 2.63 -5.46
N GLU A 335 -4.70 2.85 -4.30
CA GLU A 335 -4.05 1.81 -3.52
C GLU A 335 -4.42 1.95 -2.05
N SER A 336 -4.38 0.85 -1.31
CA SER A 336 -4.55 0.84 0.14
C SER A 336 -3.32 0.25 0.81
N LEU A 337 -3.01 0.78 1.99
CA LEU A 337 -2.03 0.24 2.92
C LEU A 337 -2.71 0.14 4.27
N PHE A 338 -2.83 -1.07 4.80
CA PHE A 338 -3.64 -1.32 5.98
C PHE A 338 -3.13 -2.54 6.73
N TRP A 339 -3.30 -2.56 8.05
CA TRP A 339 -3.21 -3.80 8.79
C TRP A 339 -4.53 -4.57 8.68
N THR A 340 -4.46 -5.89 8.60
CA THR A 340 -5.60 -6.81 8.74
C THR A 340 -5.36 -7.68 9.96
N HIS A 341 -6.35 -7.78 10.84
CA HIS A 341 -6.27 -8.52 12.09
C HIS A 341 -7.45 -9.48 12.21
N PHE A 342 -7.16 -10.75 12.49
CA PHE A 342 -8.13 -11.78 12.80
C PHE A 342 -8.24 -11.96 14.32
N GLU A 343 -9.47 -12.02 14.84
CA GLU A 343 -9.71 -12.28 16.26
C GLU A 343 -10.88 -13.24 16.47
N ASN A 344 -10.73 -14.15 17.44
CA ASN A 344 -11.83 -14.95 17.96
C ASN A 344 -12.57 -14.14 19.04
N VAL A 345 -13.83 -13.80 18.74
CA VAL A 345 -14.69 -12.99 19.61
C VAL A 345 -15.92 -13.77 20.06
N THR A 346 -15.78 -15.09 20.21
CA THR A 346 -16.84 -16.02 20.61
C THR A 346 -17.51 -15.64 21.94
N ASP A 347 -16.76 -15.04 22.87
CA ASP A 347 -17.32 -14.55 24.14
C ASP A 347 -18.27 -13.37 23.96
N GLN A 348 -18.20 -12.68 22.83
CA GLN A 348 -19.08 -11.56 22.50
C GLN A 348 -20.23 -11.97 21.56
N ARG A 349 -20.38 -13.27 21.24
CA ARG A 349 -21.36 -13.72 20.24
C ARG A 349 -22.82 -13.41 20.62
N GLU A 350 -23.69 -13.43 19.62
CA GLU A 350 -25.14 -13.37 19.87
C GLU A 350 -25.62 -14.69 20.49
N HIS A 351 -26.69 -14.65 21.30
CA HIS A 351 -27.12 -15.79 22.11
C HIS A 351 -27.43 -17.06 21.29
N ASP A 352 -27.89 -16.90 20.05
CA ASP A 352 -28.24 -17.98 19.14
C ASP A 352 -27.05 -18.51 18.30
N ALA A 353 -25.87 -17.91 18.47
CA ALA A 353 -24.64 -18.34 17.82
C ALA A 353 -23.79 -19.24 18.73
N ILE A 354 -23.03 -20.15 18.12
CA ILE A 354 -22.11 -21.06 18.82
C ILE A 354 -20.66 -20.55 18.83
N ASP A 355 -20.31 -19.70 17.88
CA ASP A 355 -19.00 -19.08 17.72
C ASP A 355 -19.14 -17.64 17.18
N ALA A 356 -18.05 -16.87 17.25
CA ALA A 356 -17.95 -15.60 16.55
C ALA A 356 -16.50 -15.24 16.25
N PHE A 357 -16.26 -14.75 15.03
CA PHE A 357 -14.95 -14.34 14.57
C PHE A 357 -15.03 -13.00 13.85
N VAL A 358 -13.97 -12.19 13.96
CA VAL A 358 -13.89 -10.90 13.27
C VAL A 358 -12.58 -10.78 12.51
N VAL A 359 -12.63 -10.13 11.35
CA VAL A 359 -11.47 -9.59 10.65
C VAL A 359 -11.65 -8.09 10.56
N CYS A 360 -10.71 -7.35 11.12
CA CYS A 360 -10.68 -5.90 11.10
C CYS A 360 -9.53 -5.43 10.20
N ASN A 361 -9.82 -4.50 9.30
CA ASN A 361 -8.86 -3.90 8.40
C ASN A 361 -8.88 -2.38 8.62
N HIS A 362 -7.72 -1.79 8.90
CA HIS A 362 -7.62 -0.34 9.04
C HIS A 362 -6.34 0.20 8.40
N ASN A 363 -6.46 1.34 7.72
CA ASN A 363 -5.32 1.95 7.07
C ASN A 363 -4.20 2.27 8.05
N VAL A 364 -2.96 2.15 7.59
CA VAL A 364 -1.76 2.51 8.36
C VAL A 364 -0.85 3.37 7.51
N GLU A 365 -0.21 4.36 8.13
CA GLU A 365 0.78 5.20 7.48
C GLU A 365 2.18 4.65 7.73
N ARG A 366 2.97 4.56 6.66
CA ARG A 366 4.33 4.03 6.70
C ARG A 366 5.18 4.70 5.64
N ASP A 367 6.21 5.39 6.09
CA ASP A 367 7.15 6.10 5.20
C ASP A 367 7.98 5.12 4.34
N ASP A 368 8.21 3.90 4.84
CA ASP A 368 8.95 2.85 4.14
C ASP A 368 8.13 2.17 3.02
N VAL A 369 6.83 2.44 2.93
CA VAL A 369 5.95 1.92 1.88
C VAL A 369 5.35 3.09 1.10
N PRO A 370 6.08 3.72 0.18
CA PRO A 370 5.55 4.82 -0.61
C PRO A 370 4.45 4.37 -1.58
N LEU A 371 3.83 5.33 -2.27
CA LEU A 371 2.89 5.04 -3.35
C LEU A 371 3.57 4.20 -4.45
N THR A 372 2.83 3.26 -5.03
CA THR A 372 3.32 2.42 -6.15
C THR A 372 3.75 3.28 -7.34
N ASP A 373 3.01 4.36 -7.57
CA ASP A 373 3.25 5.34 -8.63
C ASP A 373 2.80 6.72 -8.13
N GLY A 374 3.49 7.80 -8.54
CA GLY A 374 3.19 9.15 -8.10
C GLY A 374 1.82 9.68 -8.51
N SER A 375 1.13 9.01 -9.44
CA SER A 375 -0.26 9.31 -9.83
C SER A 375 -1.31 8.49 -9.06
N CYS A 376 -0.89 7.52 -8.24
CA CYS A 376 -1.79 6.78 -7.37
C CYS A 376 -2.23 7.62 -6.17
N VAL A 377 -3.38 7.28 -5.61
CA VAL A 377 -3.93 7.90 -4.40
C VAL A 377 -4.12 6.80 -3.35
N ARG A 378 -3.61 7.03 -2.14
CA ARG A 378 -3.85 6.15 -1.00
C ARG A 378 -5.26 6.34 -0.48
N VAL A 379 -6.06 5.27 -0.43
CA VAL A 379 -7.36 5.31 0.24
C VAL A 379 -7.19 5.08 1.73
N GLY A 380 -7.99 5.80 2.53
CA GLY A 380 -8.21 5.46 3.93
C GLY A 380 -9.32 4.42 4.02
N LEU A 381 -9.22 3.48 4.96
CA LEU A 381 -10.25 2.46 5.14
C LEU A 381 -10.34 2.02 6.59
N THR A 382 -11.57 1.76 7.01
CA THR A 382 -11.90 0.98 8.21
C THR A 382 -12.98 0.00 7.79
N ILE A 383 -12.66 -1.28 7.78
CA ILE A 383 -13.54 -2.35 7.34
C ILE A 383 -13.53 -3.44 8.39
N ALA A 384 -14.68 -3.98 8.74
CA ALA A 384 -14.75 -5.19 9.54
C ALA A 384 -15.78 -6.18 9.00
N MET A 385 -15.41 -7.46 9.05
CA MET A 385 -16.30 -8.58 8.78
C MET A 385 -16.41 -9.41 10.05
N LEU A 386 -17.59 -9.42 10.65
CA LEU A 386 -17.94 -10.26 11.79
C LEU A 386 -18.80 -11.42 11.30
N CYS A 387 -18.38 -12.65 11.59
CA CYS A 387 -19.09 -13.86 11.23
C CYS A 387 -19.47 -14.65 12.47
N GLN A 388 -20.66 -15.26 12.45
CA GLN A 388 -21.19 -16.09 13.54
C GLN A 388 -21.88 -17.33 12.97
N THR A 389 -21.53 -18.51 13.46
CA THR A 389 -22.24 -19.74 13.13
C THR A 389 -23.47 -19.86 14.00
N THR A 390 -24.64 -19.99 13.38
CA THR A 390 -25.89 -20.30 14.08
C THR A 390 -26.40 -21.66 13.64
N VAL A 391 -27.04 -22.37 14.57
CA VAL A 391 -27.55 -23.72 14.36
C VAL A 391 -29.05 -23.64 14.11
N SER A 392 -29.52 -24.41 13.13
CA SER A 392 -30.94 -24.53 12.79
C SER A 392 -31.75 -25.05 13.99
N GLU A 393 -32.99 -24.58 14.15
CA GLU A 393 -33.86 -24.94 15.28
C GLU A 393 -33.95 -26.46 15.53
N ASN A 394 -34.07 -27.25 14.46
CA ASN A 394 -34.21 -28.71 14.53
C ASN A 394 -32.93 -29.45 14.98
N SER A 395 -31.81 -28.73 15.10
CA SER A 395 -30.48 -29.29 15.30
C SER A 395 -29.79 -28.72 16.54
N LYS A 396 -30.50 -27.91 17.34
CA LYS A 396 -29.97 -27.28 18.57
C LYS A 396 -29.54 -28.27 19.65
N GLU A 397 -30.09 -29.48 19.64
CA GLU A 397 -29.73 -30.55 20.58
C GLU A 397 -28.48 -31.33 20.15
N LYS A 398 -28.03 -31.20 18.89
CA LYS A 398 -26.84 -31.88 18.39
C LYS A 398 -25.57 -31.29 19.02
N THR A 399 -24.59 -32.13 19.31
CA THR A 399 -23.26 -31.66 19.69
C THR A 399 -22.52 -31.06 18.49
N LYS A 400 -21.45 -30.31 18.74
CA LYS A 400 -20.66 -29.65 17.68
C LYS A 400 -20.12 -30.66 16.66
N GLU A 401 -19.81 -31.88 17.09
CA GLU A 401 -19.29 -32.98 16.29
C GLU A 401 -20.37 -33.67 15.43
N GLU A 402 -21.64 -33.54 15.82
CA GLU A 402 -22.79 -34.12 15.11
C GLU A 402 -23.38 -33.16 14.05
N LEU A 403 -22.97 -31.90 14.07
CA LEU A 403 -23.45 -30.88 13.14
C LEU A 403 -22.93 -31.14 11.73
N THR A 404 -23.86 -31.08 10.78
CA THR A 404 -23.59 -31.15 9.34
C THR A 404 -23.80 -29.78 8.68
N ARG A 405 -23.41 -29.64 7.40
CA ARG A 405 -23.61 -28.39 6.66
C ARG A 405 -25.10 -28.02 6.57
N GLU A 406 -26.00 -29.00 6.55
CA GLU A 406 -27.45 -28.71 6.52
C GLU A 406 -27.96 -28.11 7.84
N ASP A 407 -27.24 -28.33 8.94
CA ASP A 407 -27.64 -27.90 10.27
C ASP A 407 -27.24 -26.45 10.57
N ILE A 408 -26.30 -25.86 9.82
CA ILE A 408 -25.68 -24.58 10.18
C ILE A 408 -25.89 -23.49 9.13
N GLN A 409 -25.77 -22.24 9.58
CA GLN A 409 -25.65 -21.07 8.72
C GLN A 409 -24.67 -20.05 9.32
N CYS A 410 -23.91 -19.40 8.46
CA CYS A 410 -23.05 -18.28 8.81
C CYS A 410 -23.84 -16.98 8.68
N ARG A 411 -24.02 -16.27 9.80
CA ARG A 411 -24.47 -14.87 9.85
C ARG A 411 -23.27 -13.96 9.69
N ILE A 412 -23.36 -13.01 8.78
CA ILE A 412 -22.27 -12.11 8.38
C ILE A 412 -22.72 -10.67 8.57
N TYR A 413 -21.91 -9.91 9.29
CA TYR A 413 -21.99 -8.47 9.37
C TYR A 413 -20.76 -7.88 8.69
N TYR A 414 -20.95 -7.13 7.62
CA TYR A 414 -19.87 -6.44 6.92
C TYR A 414 -20.08 -4.93 7.06
N VAL A 415 -19.13 -4.25 7.69
CA VAL A 415 -19.13 -2.79 7.82
C VAL A 415 -17.92 -2.22 7.13
N ALA A 416 -18.11 -1.13 6.40
CA ALA A 416 -17.04 -0.49 5.64
C ALA A 416 -17.20 1.02 5.62
N GLN A 417 -16.11 1.72 5.93
CA GLN A 417 -15.95 3.14 5.73
C GLN A 417 -14.68 3.35 4.92
N VAL A 418 -14.80 3.95 3.75
CA VAL A 418 -13.68 4.13 2.82
C VAL A 418 -13.55 5.60 2.48
N HIS A 419 -12.41 6.17 2.87
CA HIS A 419 -11.99 7.49 2.47
C HIS A 419 -11.28 7.43 1.11
N PRO A 420 -11.75 8.15 0.08
CA PRO A 420 -11.17 8.05 -1.27
C PRO A 420 -9.73 8.61 -1.39
N GLY A 421 -9.24 9.28 -0.33
CA GLY A 421 -7.87 9.81 -0.23
C GLY A 421 -7.60 11.07 -1.03
N GLY A 422 -8.56 11.46 -1.86
CA GLY A 422 -8.47 12.61 -2.74
C GLY A 422 -9.70 12.69 -3.62
N TRP A 423 -9.71 13.67 -4.52
CA TRP A 423 -10.91 13.99 -5.29
C TRP A 423 -11.46 12.80 -6.10
N VAL A 424 -12.77 12.57 -5.94
CA VAL A 424 -13.58 11.64 -6.74
C VAL A 424 -14.95 12.28 -6.98
N PRO A 425 -15.54 12.18 -8.19
CA PRO A 425 -16.92 12.63 -8.39
C PRO A 425 -17.89 11.80 -7.52
N THR A 426 -18.55 12.43 -6.55
CA THR A 426 -19.48 11.78 -5.61
C THR A 426 -20.54 10.92 -6.30
N ALA A 427 -21.15 11.43 -7.38
CA ALA A 427 -22.17 10.69 -8.12
C ALA A 427 -21.62 9.39 -8.76
N ALA A 428 -20.42 9.47 -9.36
CA ALA A 428 -19.77 8.30 -9.95
C ALA A 428 -19.34 7.30 -8.86
N LEU A 429 -18.82 7.81 -7.74
CA LEU A 429 -18.42 7.00 -6.60
C LEU A 429 -19.60 6.21 -6.01
N ARG A 430 -20.73 6.89 -5.77
CA ARG A 430 -21.96 6.25 -5.29
C ARG A 430 -22.50 5.21 -6.27
N GLN A 431 -22.41 5.43 -7.58
CA GLN A 431 -22.79 4.43 -8.58
C GLN A 431 -21.88 3.20 -8.57
N VAL A 432 -20.57 3.41 -8.47
CA VAL A 432 -19.58 2.33 -8.38
C VAL A 432 -19.83 1.52 -7.12
N TYR A 433 -19.96 2.16 -5.95
CA TYR A 433 -20.24 1.47 -4.70
C TYR A 433 -21.56 0.70 -4.71
N LYS A 434 -22.65 1.30 -5.21
CA LYS A 434 -23.95 0.61 -5.33
C LYS A 434 -23.86 -0.65 -6.19
N ARG A 435 -22.91 -0.72 -7.14
CA ARG A 435 -22.70 -1.89 -8.00
C ARG A 435 -21.69 -2.88 -7.42
N GLU A 436 -20.54 -2.40 -6.97
CA GLU A 436 -19.40 -3.24 -6.60
C GLU A 436 -19.59 -3.91 -5.24
N TYR A 437 -20.20 -3.29 -4.23
CA TYR A 437 -20.39 -3.94 -2.92
C TYR A 437 -21.31 -5.17 -2.97
N PRO A 438 -22.51 -5.12 -3.60
CA PRO A 438 -23.34 -6.30 -3.79
C PRO A 438 -22.66 -7.38 -4.64
N ARG A 439 -21.88 -6.96 -5.64
CA ARG A 439 -21.10 -7.90 -6.46
C ARG A 439 -20.01 -8.57 -5.65
N PHE A 440 -19.27 -7.82 -4.83
CA PHE A 440 -18.22 -8.33 -3.96
C PHE A 440 -18.76 -9.40 -3.02
N LEU A 441 -19.77 -9.08 -2.18
CA LEU A 441 -20.25 -10.05 -1.20
C LEU A 441 -20.82 -11.31 -1.87
N ARG A 442 -21.54 -11.17 -2.99
CA ARG A 442 -22.03 -12.32 -3.76
C ARG A 442 -20.89 -13.18 -4.31
N THR A 443 -19.91 -12.55 -4.95
CA THR A 443 -18.77 -13.26 -5.57
C THR A 443 -17.93 -13.95 -4.51
N PHE A 444 -17.67 -13.26 -3.41
CA PHE A 444 -16.94 -13.79 -2.26
C PHE A 444 -17.68 -14.96 -1.61
N THR A 445 -18.97 -14.82 -1.30
CA THR A 445 -19.78 -15.93 -0.76
C THR A 445 -19.75 -17.15 -1.67
N ASN A 446 -19.93 -16.97 -2.98
CA ASN A 446 -19.90 -18.09 -3.93
C ASN A 446 -18.52 -18.76 -3.97
N TYR A 447 -17.45 -17.97 -3.87
CA TYR A 447 -16.10 -18.48 -3.78
C TYR A 447 -15.90 -19.31 -2.51
N VAL A 448 -16.32 -18.83 -1.34
CA VAL A 448 -16.22 -19.58 -0.08
C VAL A 448 -16.97 -20.90 -0.17
N VAL A 449 -18.24 -20.86 -0.59
CA VAL A 449 -19.08 -22.06 -0.73
C VAL A 449 -18.41 -23.11 -1.61
N LYS A 450 -17.86 -22.69 -2.75
CA LYS A 450 -17.14 -23.59 -3.66
C LYS A 450 -15.83 -24.11 -3.04
N LYS A 451 -15.10 -23.28 -2.29
CA LYS A 451 -13.79 -23.62 -1.74
C LYS A 451 -13.87 -24.62 -0.59
N VAL A 452 -14.91 -24.51 0.26
CA VAL A 452 -15.05 -25.32 1.48
C VAL A 452 -16.11 -26.41 1.38
N GLY A 453 -17.03 -26.37 0.41
CA GLY A 453 -18.20 -27.25 0.35
C GLY A 453 -17.88 -28.76 0.48
N ASP A 454 -16.76 -29.21 -0.10
CA ASP A 454 -16.34 -30.62 -0.07
C ASP A 454 -15.37 -30.96 1.09
N ARG A 455 -15.02 -29.97 1.92
CA ARG A 455 -14.12 -30.16 3.08
C ARG A 455 -14.92 -30.56 4.32
N PRO A 456 -14.29 -31.23 5.30
CA PRO A 456 -14.87 -31.36 6.64
C PRO A 456 -15.22 -29.99 7.20
N LEU A 457 -16.31 -29.93 7.99
CA LEU A 457 -16.71 -28.71 8.67
C LEU A 457 -15.65 -28.28 9.69
N GLU A 458 -15.23 -27.02 9.60
CA GLU A 458 -14.36 -26.38 10.57
C GLU A 458 -15.17 -25.35 11.37
N PHE A 459 -14.84 -25.16 12.64
CA PHE A 459 -15.54 -24.24 13.53
C PHE A 459 -14.57 -23.42 14.37
#